data_AF-A0A8T5AAY3-F1
#
_entry.id   AF-A0A8T5AAY3-F1
#
_cell.length_a   1.000
_cell.length_b   1.000
_cell.length_c   1.000
_cell.angle_alpha   90.00
_cell.angle_beta   90.00
_cell.angle_gamma   90.00
#
_symmetry.space_group_name_H-M   'P 1'
#
loop_
_entity.id
_entity.type
_entity.pdbx_description
1 polymer ?
#
loop_
_entity_poly.entity_id
_entity_poly.type
_entity_poly.pdbx_seq_one_letter_code
_entity_poly.pdbx_strand_id
1 'polypeptide(L)' 'MAGDIFKIEFTGSFCYTCGFYDYFEDYKFLLEGMGLVTEIIKIEELEERFIVTFQIIGQKK' A
#
# COMPACT_ATOMS: atom_id res chain seq x y z
N MET A 1 -1.15 1.75 -21.11
CA MET A 1 -0.47 2.73 -20.24
C MET A 1 0.09 1.93 -19.08
N ALA A 2 1.41 1.81 -18.98
CA ALA A 2 2.02 1.22 -17.80
C ALA A 2 1.93 2.28 -16.69
N GLY A 3 0.94 2.16 -15.82
CA GLY A 3 0.87 2.99 -14.62
C GLY A 3 2.11 2.74 -13.78
N ASP A 4 2.67 3.79 -13.18
CA ASP A 4 3.85 3.69 -12.33
C ASP A 4 3.58 2.75 -11.15
N ILE A 5 4.53 1.84 -10.91
CA ILE A 5 4.47 0.87 -9.82
C ILE A 5 5.57 1.23 -8.83
N PHE A 6 5.21 1.29 -7.55
CA PHE A 6 6.17 1.52 -6.48
C PHE A 6 5.97 0.51 -5.35
N LYS A 7 7.03 0.29 -4.58
CA LYS A 7 7.05 -0.64 -3.45
C LYS A 7 7.29 0.14 -2.17
N ILE A 8 6.57 -0.23 -1.13
CA ILE A 8 6.73 0.32 0.22
C ILE A 8 7.01 -0.82 1.17
N GLU A 9 8.08 -0.65 1.95
CA GLU A 9 8.40 -1.53 3.06
C GLU A 9 7.75 -0.97 4.33
N PHE A 10 6.87 -1.76 4.92
CA PHE A 10 6.27 -1.52 6.22
C PHE A 10 7.02 -2.37 7.25
N THR A 11 7.63 -1.73 8.24
CA THR A 11 8.36 -2.38 9.34
C THR A 11 7.76 -1.95 10.67
N GLY A 12 7.59 -2.88 11.60
CA GLY A 12 6.99 -2.58 12.91
C GLY A 12 6.33 -3.78 13.58
N SER A 13 5.86 -3.59 14.81
CA SER A 13 5.10 -4.59 15.56
C SER A 13 3.66 -4.63 15.06
N PHE A 14 3.43 -5.27 13.91
CA PHE A 14 2.09 -5.44 13.37
C PHE A 14 1.32 -6.46 14.22
N CYS A 15 0.08 -6.12 14.59
CA CYS A 15 -0.86 -7.13 15.07
C CYS A 15 -1.28 -7.98 13.86
N TYR A 16 -0.73 -9.19 13.76
CA TYR A 16 -1.11 -10.19 12.77
C TYR A 16 -2.57 -10.69 12.95
N THR A 17 -3.23 -10.27 14.03
CA THR A 17 -4.57 -10.69 14.43
C THR A 17 -5.53 -9.48 14.43
N CYS A 18 -6.31 -9.37 13.34
CA CYS A 18 -7.37 -8.37 13.10
C CYS A 18 -6.86 -6.93 12.81
N GLY A 19 -7.17 -6.41 11.61
CA GLY A 19 -6.80 -5.06 11.17
C GLY A 19 -5.47 -4.94 10.43
N PHE A 20 -4.81 -6.06 10.10
CA PHE A 20 -3.52 -6.07 9.39
C PHE A 20 -3.58 -5.35 8.03
N TYR A 21 -4.63 -5.58 7.25
CA TYR A 21 -4.83 -4.93 5.95
C TYR A 21 -5.26 -3.46 6.07
N ASP A 22 -5.78 -3.06 7.24
CA ASP A 22 -6.31 -1.71 7.49
C ASP A 22 -5.22 -0.64 7.31
N TYR A 23 -3.98 -0.95 7.71
CA TYR A 23 -2.82 -0.07 7.50
C TYR A 23 -2.55 0.25 6.03
N PHE A 24 -2.71 -0.75 5.15
CA PHE A 24 -2.45 -0.56 3.72
C PHE A 24 -3.62 0.14 3.02
N GLU A 25 -4.84 -0.15 3.46
CA GLU A 25 -6.04 0.52 2.98
C GLU A 25 -6.07 1.99 3.39
N ASP A 26 -5.73 2.32 4.65
CA ASP A 26 -5.60 3.69 5.13
C ASP A 26 -4.52 4.47 4.35
N TYR A 27 -3.38 3.82 4.07
CA TYR A 27 -2.35 4.40 3.23
C TYR A 27 -2.82 4.68 1.79
N LYS A 28 -3.62 3.79 1.20
CA LYS A 28 -4.27 4.02 -0.11
C LYS A 28 -5.21 5.22 -0.06
N PHE A 29 -6.00 5.36 1.01
CA PHE A 29 -6.87 6.53 1.20
C PHE A 29 -6.06 7.84 1.36
N LEU A 30 -4.95 7.82 2.10
CA LEU A 30 -4.04 8.96 2.21
C LEU A 30 -3.47 9.38 0.85
N LEU A 31 -3.04 8.42 0.04
CA LEU A 31 -2.57 8.67 -1.33
C LEU A 31 -3.69 9.27 -2.18
N GLU A 32 -4.92 8.75 -2.08
CA GLU A 32 -6.06 9.30 -2.81
C GLU A 32 -6.35 10.75 -2.39
N GLY A 33 -6.24 11.06 -1.10
CA GLY A 33 -6.35 12.42 -0.57
C GLY A 33 -5.26 13.38 -1.09
N MET A 34 -4.08 12.86 -1.43
CA MET A 34 -3.01 13.61 -2.11
C MET A 34 -3.19 13.67 -3.64
N GLY A 35 -4.27 13.10 -4.16
CA GLY A 35 -4.55 13.07 -5.59
C GLY A 35 -3.93 11.88 -6.33
N LEU A 36 -3.39 10.88 -5.65
CA LEU A 36 -2.85 9.65 -6.25
C LEU A 36 -3.80 8.49 -5.99
N VAL A 37 -4.49 8.02 -7.03
CA VAL A 37 -5.35 6.83 -6.92
C VAL A 37 -4.48 5.60 -7.18
N THR A 38 -4.29 4.79 -6.14
CA THR A 38 -3.44 3.59 -6.19
C THR A 38 -4.20 2.32 -5.84
N GLU A 39 -3.70 1.18 -6.33
CA GLU A 39 -4.21 -0.16 -6.03
C GLU A 39 -3.07 -1.02 -5.48
N ILE A 40 -3.39 -1.87 -4.50
CA ILE A 40 -2.42 -2.84 -3.97
C ILE A 40 -2.40 -4.04 -4.91
N ILE A 41 -1.28 -4.26 -5.59
CA ILE A 41 -1.13 -5.37 -6.54
C ILE A 41 -0.43 -6.59 -5.93
N LYS A 42 0.36 -6.39 -4.86
CA LYS A 42 1.08 -7.47 -4.20
C LYS A 42 1.43 -7.09 -2.77
N ILE A 43 1.29 -8.06 -1.86
CA ILE A 43 1.75 -7.96 -0.47
C ILE A 43 2.66 -9.15 -0.23
N GLU A 44 3.87 -8.88 0.26
CA GLU A 44 4.86 -9.89 0.60
C GLU A 44 5.21 -9.75 2.09
N GLU A 45 4.95 -10.79 2.87
CA GLU A 45 5.34 -10.88 4.28
C GLU A 45 6.72 -11.51 4.40
N LEU A 46 7.64 -10.84 5.11
CA LEU A 46 8.98 -11.33 5.41
C LEU A 46 9.28 -11.14 6.90
N GLU A 47 9.16 -12.22 7.69
CA GLU A 47 9.51 -12.35 9.11
C GLU A 47 8.96 -11.24 10.05
N GLU A 48 9.41 -9.99 9.88
CA GLU A 48 9.04 -8.80 10.67
C GLU A 48 8.74 -7.56 9.79
N ARG A 49 8.60 -7.74 8.48
CA ARG A 49 8.40 -6.67 7.50
C ARG A 49 7.38 -7.07 6.44
N PHE A 50 6.80 -6.07 5.82
CA PHE A 50 5.87 -6.25 4.72
C PHE A 50 6.26 -5.38 3.53
N ILE A 51 6.40 -6.00 2.38
CA ILE A 51 6.63 -5.29 1.12
C ILE A 51 5.31 -5.23 0.38
N VAL A 52 4.72 -4.03 0.33
CA VAL A 52 3.47 -3.80 -0.38
C VAL A 52 3.79 -3.06 -1.67
N THR A 53 3.35 -3.65 -2.78
CA THR A 53 3.51 -3.07 -4.11
C THR A 53 2.21 -2.38 -4.49
N PHE A 54 2.28 -1.08 -4.75
CA PHE A 54 1.18 -0.26 -5.20
C PHE A 54 1.35 0.07 -6.68
N GLN A 55 0.24 0.08 -7.41
CA GLN A 55 0.17 0.54 -8.78
C GLN A 55 -0.66 1.82 -8.85
N ILE A 56 -0.13 2.85 -9.50
CA ILE A 56 -0.87 4.09 -9.75
C ILE A 56 -1.83 3.82 -10.91
N ILE A 57 -3.13 3.88 -10.61
CA ILE A 57 -4.21 3.69 -11.59
C ILE A 57 -4.83 5.02 -12.03
N GLY A 58 -4.58 6.10 -11.29
CA GLY A 58 -5.04 7.44 -11.66
C GLY A 58 -4.39 8.53 -10.82
N GLN A 59 -4.48 9.77 -11.28
CA GLN A 59 -4.06 10.95 -10.54
C GLN A 59 -5.15 12.02 -10.66
N LYS A 60 -5.73 12.41 -9.52
CA LYS A 60 -6.64 13.56 -9.40
C LYS A 60 -5.78 14.80 -9.20
N LYS A 61 -5.85 15.72 -10.14
CA LYS A 61 -5.11 16.98 -10.16
C LYS A 61 -5.90 18.08 -9.47
#